data_AF-A0A373W900-F1
#
_entry.id   AF-A0A373W900-F1
#
_cell.length_a   1.000
_cell.length_b   1.000
_cell.length_c   1.000
_cell.angle_alpha   90.00
_cell.angle_beta   90.00
_cell.angle_gamma   90.00
#
_symmetry.space_group_name_H-M   'P 1'
#
loop_
_entity.id
_entity.type
_entity.pdbx_description
1 polymer ?
#
loop_
_entity_poly.entity_id
_entity_poly.type
_entity_poly.pdbx_seq_one_letter_code
_entity_poly.pdbx_strand_id
1 'polypeptide(L)'
;MNSFNPVNKTCYFRLDKYSCYMRAHGVCSLNGISIQDLMKQDTKQLCRENSIDYCRNIAKILMTTGFCSDVLAYYCTDCDHFEFADGQHRVCVTAKLSRKGFNVRLNTVLKVNEGTKCRWCLMQEKYDREYKKFNLFQKLFKTKKYMKYIKDKDDFYFREFITKL
;
A
#
# COMPACT_ATOMS: atom_id res chain seq x y z
N MET A 1 6.94 -7.94 -21.82
CA MET A 1 7.17 -7.47 -20.44
C MET A 1 7.07 -5.95 -20.44
N ASN A 2 6.11 -5.38 -19.71
CA ASN A 2 5.97 -3.93 -19.63
C ASN A 2 6.63 -3.45 -18.33
N SER A 3 7.60 -2.55 -18.43
CA SER A 3 8.20 -1.92 -17.26
C SER A 3 7.17 -1.00 -16.59
N PHE A 4 6.83 -1.25 -15.33
CA PHE A 4 5.91 -0.40 -14.56
C PHE A 4 6.69 0.60 -13.71
N ASN A 5 6.38 1.90 -13.87
CA ASN A 5 6.86 2.96 -12.99
C ASN A 5 5.74 3.38 -12.02
N PRO A 6 5.86 3.13 -10.72
CA PRO A 6 4.84 3.48 -9.74
C PRO A 6 4.81 4.95 -9.31
N VAL A 7 5.80 5.75 -9.70
CA VAL A 7 5.91 7.15 -9.27
C VAL A 7 4.71 7.97 -9.77
N ASN A 8 4.14 8.80 -8.90
CA ASN A 8 2.97 9.65 -9.12
C ASN A 8 1.66 8.89 -9.40
N LYS A 9 1.64 7.56 -9.27
CA LYS A 9 0.42 6.76 -9.40
C LYS A 9 -0.30 6.66 -8.06
N THR A 10 -1.62 6.66 -8.09
CA THR A 10 -2.44 6.41 -6.91
C THR A 10 -2.64 4.92 -6.74
N CYS A 11 -2.22 4.41 -5.60
CA CYS A 11 -2.09 2.98 -5.33
C CYS A 11 -2.90 2.59 -4.10
N TYR A 12 -3.71 1.56 -4.24
CA TYR A 12 -4.44 0.90 -3.17
C TYR A 12 -3.61 -0.24 -2.59
N PHE A 13 -3.43 -0.21 -1.28
CA PHE A 13 -2.66 -1.18 -0.51
C PHE A 13 -3.52 -1.90 0.53
N ARG A 14 -3.31 -3.22 0.61
CA ARG A 14 -3.79 -4.12 1.65
C ARG A 14 -2.63 -4.44 2.58
N LEU A 15 -2.18 -3.42 3.32
CA LEU A 15 -1.07 -3.48 4.25
C LEU A 15 -1.46 -2.82 5.58
N ASP A 16 -1.28 -3.55 6.67
CA ASP A 16 -1.66 -3.19 8.02
C ASP A 16 -0.43 -3.04 8.94
N LYS A 17 -0.63 -2.88 10.25
CA LYS A 17 0.48 -2.76 11.21
C LYS A 17 1.34 -4.01 11.35
N TYR A 18 0.87 -5.16 10.89
CA TYR A 18 1.59 -6.43 10.98
C TYR A 18 2.39 -6.72 9.70
N SER A 19 2.01 -6.09 8.60
CA SER A 19 2.67 -6.22 7.28
C SER A 19 3.49 -5.00 6.88
N CYS A 20 3.32 -3.82 7.49
CA CYS A 20 4.05 -2.61 7.09
C CYS A 20 4.62 -1.81 8.27
N TYR A 21 5.93 -1.55 8.25
CA TYR A 21 6.62 -0.74 9.27
C TYR A 21 6.02 0.66 9.41
N MET A 22 5.69 1.33 8.30
CA MET A 22 5.06 2.65 8.32
C MET A 22 3.69 2.62 9.01
N ARG A 23 2.91 1.56 8.79
CA ARG A 23 1.59 1.40 9.41
C ARG A 23 1.70 1.04 10.89
N ALA A 24 2.78 0.37 11.28
CA ALA A 24 3.07 0.03 12.67
C ALA A 24 3.60 1.20 13.50
N HIS A 25 4.46 2.04 12.92
CA HIS A 25 5.24 3.04 13.65
C HIS A 25 4.97 4.49 13.24
N GLY A 26 4.11 4.72 12.25
CA GLY A 26 3.80 6.05 11.72
C GLY A 26 4.89 6.66 10.82
N VAL A 27 6.08 6.04 10.73
CA VAL A 27 7.20 6.49 9.90
C VAL A 27 7.69 5.38 8.97
N CYS A 28 7.98 5.69 7.71
CA CYS A 28 8.49 4.71 6.75
C CYS A 28 9.97 4.39 7.03
N SER A 29 10.37 3.11 6.99
CA SER A 29 11.75 2.68 7.27
C SER A 29 12.78 3.14 6.23
N LEU A 30 12.31 3.57 5.05
CA LEU A 30 13.13 4.17 3.99
C LEU A 30 13.24 5.70 4.10
N ASN A 31 12.49 6.34 5.00
CA ASN A 31 12.69 7.76 5.29
C ASN A 31 13.98 7.94 6.09
N GLY A 32 14.74 9.01 5.82
CA GLY A 32 15.96 9.36 6.57
C GLY A 32 17.22 8.52 6.29
N ILE A 33 17.11 7.34 5.66
CA ILE A 33 18.27 6.53 5.26
C ILE A 33 18.73 6.86 3.82
N SER A 34 20.04 7.00 3.60
CA SER A 34 20.60 7.28 2.27
C SER A 34 20.70 6.01 1.41
N ILE A 35 20.86 6.17 0.09
CA ILE A 35 21.11 5.03 -0.82
C ILE A 35 22.43 4.33 -0.46
N GLN A 36 23.47 5.10 -0.11
CA GLN A 36 24.78 4.56 0.28
C GLN A 36 24.68 3.70 1.54
N ASP A 37 23.87 4.12 2.53
CA ASP A 37 23.68 3.36 3.77
C ASP A 37 22.85 2.11 3.53
N LEU A 38 21.82 2.17 2.68
CA LEU A 38 21.04 0.99 2.29
C LEU A 38 21.90 -0.10 1.64
N MET A 39 22.90 0.30 0.83
CA MET A 39 23.82 -0.65 0.19
C MET A 39 24.79 -1.30 1.18
N LYS A 40 25.17 -0.58 2.25
CA LYS A 40 26.10 -1.05 3.29
C LYS A 40 25.45 -1.93 4.35
N GLN A 41 24.12 -1.91 4.50
CA GLN A 41 23.45 -2.70 5.53
C GLN A 41 23.60 -4.21 5.31
N ASP A 42 23.78 -4.96 6.39
CA ASP A 42 23.74 -6.43 6.35
C ASP A 42 22.34 -6.93 6.05
N THR A 43 22.23 -7.86 5.10
CA THR A 43 20.94 -8.44 4.72
C THR A 43 20.54 -9.48 5.76
N LYS A 44 19.52 -9.19 6.56
CA LYS A 44 18.96 -10.19 7.49
C LYS A 44 18.04 -11.16 6.76
N GLN A 45 18.36 -12.45 6.82
CA GLN A 45 17.68 -13.51 6.06
C GLN A 45 16.23 -13.75 6.50
N LEU A 46 15.91 -13.48 7.77
CA LEU A 46 14.58 -13.63 8.33
C LEU A 46 14.18 -12.33 9.05
N CYS A 47 13.26 -11.58 8.46
CA CYS A 47 12.69 -10.39 9.09
C CYS A 47 11.17 -10.37 8.90
N ARG A 48 10.45 -9.94 9.95
CA ARG A 48 9.00 -9.75 9.89
C ARG A 48 8.67 -8.61 8.93
N GLU A 49 7.55 -8.68 8.22
CA GLU A 49 7.19 -7.68 7.21
C GLU A 49 7.07 -6.25 7.77
N ASN A 50 6.57 -6.13 9.00
CA ASN A 50 6.51 -4.86 9.70
C ASN A 50 7.81 -4.45 10.41
N SER A 51 8.94 -5.13 10.19
CA SER A 51 10.23 -4.74 10.75
C SER A 51 10.87 -3.61 9.95
N ILE A 52 11.78 -2.86 10.60
CA ILE A 52 12.53 -1.78 9.95
C ILE A 52 13.36 -2.30 8.77
N ASP A 53 13.88 -3.52 8.91
CA ASP A 53 14.80 -4.15 7.96
C ASP A 53 14.10 -4.71 6.72
N TYR A 54 12.80 -5.01 6.78
CA TYR A 54 12.09 -5.69 5.68
C TYR A 54 12.11 -4.88 4.37
N CYS A 55 11.60 -3.65 4.39
CA CYS A 55 11.61 -2.80 3.19
C CYS A 55 13.03 -2.36 2.79
N ARG A 56 13.98 -2.33 3.74
CA ARG A 56 15.39 -2.01 3.48
C ARG A 56 16.09 -3.14 2.74
N ASN A 57 15.83 -4.39 3.14
CA ASN A 57 16.30 -5.58 2.43
C ASN A 57 15.74 -5.64 1.01
N ILE A 58 14.43 -5.35 0.84
CA ILE A 58 13.82 -5.26 -0.50
C ILE A 58 14.51 -4.16 -1.33
N ALA A 59 14.78 -3.00 -0.75
CA ALA A 59 15.48 -1.91 -1.42
C ALA A 59 16.88 -2.34 -1.87
N LYS A 60 17.65 -2.98 -1.00
CA LYS A 60 18.98 -3.49 -1.32
C LYS A 60 18.94 -4.50 -2.47
N ILE A 61 18.05 -5.49 -2.41
CA ILE A 61 17.86 -6.49 -3.47
C ILE A 61 17.52 -5.81 -4.80
N LEU A 62 16.60 -4.84 -4.80
CA LEU A 62 16.23 -4.07 -5.99
C LEU A 62 17.41 -3.31 -6.61
N MET A 63 18.33 -2.81 -5.79
CA MET A 63 19.51 -2.06 -6.25
C MET A 63 20.67 -2.96 -6.71
N THR A 64 20.77 -4.19 -6.21
CA THR A 64 21.90 -5.09 -6.49
C THR A 64 21.60 -6.14 -7.55
N THR A 65 20.54 -6.93 -7.36
CA THR A 65 20.23 -8.10 -8.18
C THR A 65 18.92 -7.95 -8.95
N GLY A 66 18.04 -7.06 -8.50
CA GLY A 66 16.64 -7.06 -8.91
C GLY A 66 15.87 -8.23 -8.31
N PHE A 67 14.56 -8.28 -8.60
CA PHE A 67 13.70 -9.41 -8.28
C PHE A 67 13.37 -10.20 -9.55
N CYS A 68 13.39 -11.53 -9.47
CA CYS A 68 12.99 -12.39 -10.59
C CYS A 68 11.48 -12.53 -10.74
N SER A 69 10.71 -12.35 -9.66
CA SER A 69 9.26 -12.48 -9.69
C SER A 69 8.59 -11.22 -10.23
N ASP A 70 7.53 -11.39 -11.01
CA ASP A 70 6.73 -10.27 -11.50
C ASP A 70 5.89 -9.65 -10.39
N VAL A 71 5.56 -8.38 -10.54
CA VAL A 71 4.47 -7.73 -9.80
C VAL A 71 3.17 -7.99 -10.54
N LEU A 72 2.12 -8.37 -9.80
CA LEU A 72 0.78 -8.56 -10.36
C LEU A 72 -0.07 -7.34 -10.02
N ALA A 73 -0.17 -6.41 -10.98
CA ALA A 73 -0.89 -5.15 -10.84
C ALA A 73 -2.18 -5.15 -11.69
N TYR A 74 -3.22 -4.50 -11.17
CA TYR A 74 -4.45 -4.22 -11.89
C TYR A 74 -4.70 -2.72 -11.91
N TYR A 75 -5.05 -2.20 -13.07
CA TYR A 75 -5.47 -0.82 -13.25
C TYR A 75 -6.99 -0.73 -13.27
N CYS A 76 -7.57 -0.05 -12.28
CA CYS A 76 -9.01 0.18 -12.16
C CYS A 76 -9.39 1.49 -12.86
N THR A 77 -10.01 1.37 -14.03
CA THR A 77 -10.31 2.51 -14.92
C THR A 77 -11.28 3.53 -14.33
N ASP A 78 -12.31 3.09 -13.60
CA ASP A 78 -13.35 3.97 -13.04
C ASP A 78 -12.87 4.92 -11.94
N CYS A 79 -11.72 4.61 -11.32
CA CYS A 79 -11.16 5.42 -10.22
C CYS A 79 -9.70 5.79 -10.42
N ASP A 80 -9.10 5.46 -11.57
CA ASP A 80 -7.68 5.71 -11.88
C ASP A 80 -6.71 5.22 -10.79
N HIS A 81 -7.01 4.05 -10.20
CA HIS A 81 -6.21 3.47 -9.12
C HIS A 81 -5.53 2.18 -9.54
N PHE A 82 -4.34 1.95 -9.01
CA PHE A 82 -3.64 0.68 -9.15
C PHE A 82 -3.85 -0.18 -7.90
N GLU A 83 -4.24 -1.43 -8.09
CA GLU A 83 -4.32 -2.45 -7.06
C GLU A 83 -3.35 -3.60 -7.35
N PHE A 84 -3.01 -4.38 -6.32
CA PHE A 84 -1.99 -5.42 -6.44
C PHE A 84 -2.47 -6.73 -5.85
N ALA A 85 -2.34 -7.81 -6.63
CA ALA A 85 -2.46 -9.17 -6.11
C ALA A 85 -1.17 -9.62 -5.42
N ASP A 86 -0.01 -9.16 -5.92
CA ASP A 86 1.30 -9.41 -5.32
C ASP A 86 2.26 -8.24 -5.60
N GLY A 87 3.31 -8.09 -4.78
CA GLY A 87 4.39 -7.15 -5.02
C GLY A 87 4.18 -5.75 -4.43
N GLN A 88 3.21 -5.57 -3.53
CA GLN A 88 2.87 -4.29 -2.89
C GLN A 88 4.09 -3.56 -2.30
N HIS A 89 4.92 -4.26 -1.53
CA HIS A 89 6.14 -3.69 -0.96
C HIS A 89 7.16 -3.33 -2.05
N ARG A 90 7.36 -4.20 -3.04
CA ARG A 90 8.32 -3.98 -4.14
C ARG A 90 7.96 -2.72 -4.92
N VAL A 91 6.67 -2.51 -5.19
CA VAL A 91 6.13 -1.29 -5.82
C VAL A 91 6.39 -0.04 -4.98
N CYS A 92 6.01 -0.07 -3.71
CA CYS A 92 6.21 1.08 -2.81
C CYS A 92 7.71 1.43 -2.65
N VAL A 93 8.56 0.42 -2.45
CA VAL A 93 10.02 0.59 -2.34
C VAL A 93 10.59 1.17 -3.63
N THR A 94 10.18 0.69 -4.80
CA THR A 94 10.64 1.21 -6.10
C THR A 94 10.30 2.69 -6.27
N ALA A 95 9.08 3.11 -5.90
CA ALA A 95 8.70 4.52 -5.93
C ALA A 95 9.55 5.37 -4.97
N LYS A 96 9.87 4.84 -3.78
CA LYS A 96 10.72 5.52 -2.79
C LYS A 96 12.17 5.64 -3.25
N LEU A 97 12.73 4.60 -3.87
CA LEU A 97 14.06 4.63 -4.46
C LEU A 97 14.14 5.63 -5.61
N SER A 98 13.14 5.64 -6.49
CA SER A 98 13.08 6.57 -7.63
C SER A 98 13.06 8.03 -7.16
N ARG A 99 12.31 8.34 -6.08
CA ARG A 99 12.34 9.66 -5.43
C ARG A 99 13.69 10.04 -4.80
N LYS A 100 14.50 9.05 -4.43
CA LYS A 100 15.87 9.25 -3.94
C LYS A 100 16.89 9.32 -5.09
N GLY A 101 16.44 9.36 -6.34
CA GLY A 101 17.29 9.41 -7.53
C GLY A 101 17.80 8.05 -8.01
N PHE A 102 17.35 6.93 -7.43
CA PHE A 102 17.73 5.59 -7.86
C PHE A 102 16.58 4.93 -8.63
N ASN A 103 16.68 4.92 -9.96
CA ASN A 103 15.65 4.37 -10.83
C ASN A 103 15.76 2.85 -10.92
N VAL A 104 14.77 2.14 -10.38
CA VAL A 104 14.63 0.68 -10.52
C VAL A 104 13.44 0.37 -11.42
N ARG A 105 13.57 -0.63 -12.29
CA ARG A 105 12.45 -1.16 -13.07
C ARG A 105 11.92 -2.43 -12.41
N LEU A 106 10.60 -2.52 -12.30
CA LEU A 106 9.91 -3.74 -11.91
C LEU A 106 9.36 -4.43 -13.15
N ASN A 107 9.58 -5.73 -13.25
CA ASN A 107 8.79 -6.56 -14.16
C ASN A 107 7.37 -6.62 -13.61
N THR A 108 6.39 -6.33 -14.47
CA THR A 108 4.99 -6.25 -14.04
C THR A 108 4.09 -6.87 -15.10
N VAL A 109 3.21 -7.73 -14.62
CA VAL A 109 2.02 -8.17 -15.34
C VAL A 109 0.92 -7.20 -14.98
N LEU A 110 0.62 -6.28 -15.89
CA LEU A 110 -0.45 -5.31 -15.74
C LEU A 110 -1.72 -5.85 -16.40
N LYS A 111 -2.78 -5.96 -15.63
CA LYS A 111 -4.14 -6.22 -16.13
C LYS A 111 -4.96 -4.94 -16.03
N VAL A 112 -5.88 -4.75 -16.97
CA VAL A 112 -6.84 -3.65 -16.92
C VAL A 112 -8.17 -4.20 -16.46
N ASN A 113 -8.72 -3.60 -15.42
CA ASN A 113 -10.05 -3.90 -14.91
C ASN A 113 -10.98 -2.77 -15.39
N GLU A 114 -11.62 -3.01 -16.53
CA GLU A 114 -12.57 -2.07 -17.14
C GLU A 114 -13.90 -2.05 -16.40
N GLY A 115 -14.51 -0.87 -16.25
CA GLY A 115 -15.84 -0.71 -15.64
C GLY A 115 -15.91 -1.14 -14.17
N THR A 116 -14.78 -1.14 -13.47
CA THR A 116 -14.73 -1.50 -12.05
C THR A 116 -13.85 -0.53 -11.26
N LYS A 117 -14.35 -0.12 -10.10
CA LYS A 117 -13.59 0.61 -9.08
C LYS A 117 -12.74 -0.36 -8.26
N CYS A 118 -11.62 0.12 -7.73
CA CYS A 118 -10.84 -0.66 -6.78
C CYS A 118 -11.65 -0.91 -5.49
N ARG A 119 -11.27 -1.94 -4.74
CA ARG A 119 -11.94 -2.33 -3.49
C ARG A 119 -12.05 -1.17 -2.48
N TRP A 120 -11.03 -0.33 -2.39
CA TRP A 120 -11.05 0.84 -1.51
C TRP A 120 -12.22 1.79 -1.81
N CYS A 121 -12.37 2.19 -3.07
CA CYS A 121 -13.44 3.09 -3.50
C CYS A 121 -14.82 2.46 -3.32
N LEU A 122 -14.98 1.19 -3.66
CA LEU A 122 -16.24 0.45 -3.46
C LEU A 122 -16.64 0.42 -1.98
N MET A 123 -15.67 0.18 -1.10
CA MET A 123 -15.91 0.14 0.35
C MET A 123 -16.19 1.52 0.92
N GLN A 124 -15.50 2.56 0.46
CA GLN A 124 -15.77 3.94 0.85
C GLN A 124 -17.22 4.33 0.51
N GLU A 125 -17.67 4.06 -0.72
CA GLU A 125 -19.06 4.31 -1.13
C GLU A 125 -20.08 3.51 -0.32
N LYS A 126 -19.75 2.26 0.02
CA LYS A 126 -20.58 1.45 0.91
C LYS A 126 -20.72 2.12 2.27
N TYR A 127 -19.62 2.53 2.90
CA TYR A 127 -19.65 3.19 4.21
C TYR A 127 -20.38 4.53 4.16
N ASP A 128 -20.20 5.32 3.10
CA ASP A 128 -20.90 6.60 2.93
C ASP A 128 -22.42 6.41 2.78
N ARG A 129 -22.84 5.38 2.04
CA ARG A 129 -24.26 5.00 1.94
C ARG A 129 -24.82 4.51 3.27
N GLU A 130 -24.05 3.73 4.04
CA GLU A 130 -24.47 3.26 5.36
C GLU A 130 -24.54 4.40 6.37
N TYR A 131 -23.61 5.35 6.34
CA TYR A 131 -23.59 6.52 7.21
C TYR A 131 -24.86 7.36 7.08
N LYS A 132 -25.37 7.53 5.86
CA LYS A 132 -26.60 8.27 5.55
C LYS A 132 -27.86 7.63 6.16
N LYS A 133 -27.82 6.35 6.54
CA LYS A 133 -28.93 5.65 7.19
C LYS A 133 -29.08 5.98 8.68
N PHE A 134 -28.07 6.61 9.29
CA PHE A 134 -28.10 6.96 10.71
C PHE A 134 -28.66 8.36 10.94
N ASN A 135 -29.63 8.46 11.84
CA ASN A 135 -30.19 9.75 12.26
C ASN A 135 -29.30 10.45 13.32
N LEU A 136 -29.62 11.71 13.64
CA LEU A 136 -28.83 12.53 14.57
C LEU A 136 -28.77 11.91 15.98
N PHE A 137 -29.89 11.37 16.47
CA PHE A 137 -29.95 10.69 17.77
C PHE A 137 -28.97 9.50 17.84
N GLN A 138 -28.97 8.64 16.82
CA GLN A 138 -28.09 7.47 16.77
C GLN A 138 -26.61 7.85 16.79
N LYS A 139 -26.26 8.98 16.17
CA LYS A 139 -24.90 9.53 16.12
C LYS A 139 -24.50 10.14 17.47
N LEU A 140 -25.36 10.98 18.05
CA LEU A 140 -25.10 11.66 19.32
C LEU A 140 -24.97 10.68 20.49
N PHE A 141 -25.92 9.76 20.62
CA PHE A 141 -25.95 8.78 21.70
C PHE A 141 -25.10 7.54 21.42
N LYS A 142 -24.33 7.53 20.33
CA LYS A 142 -23.42 6.43 19.96
C LYS A 142 -24.05 5.06 20.13
N THR A 143 -25.24 4.88 19.54
CA THR A 143 -25.99 3.62 19.66
C THR A 143 -25.15 2.42 19.22
N LYS A 144 -25.46 1.22 19.74
CA LYS A 144 -24.74 -0.03 19.40
C LYS A 144 -24.55 -0.22 17.90
N LYS A 145 -25.60 0.07 17.10
CA LYS A 145 -25.56 -0.02 15.63
C LYS A 145 -24.56 0.96 15.02
N TYR A 146 -24.54 2.21 15.48
CA TYR A 146 -23.61 3.23 14.98
C TYR A 146 -22.17 2.94 15.38
N MET A 147 -21.95 2.48 16.61
CA MET A 147 -20.62 2.09 17.09
C MET A 147 -20.07 0.86 16.34
N LYS A 148 -20.92 -0.11 16.01
CA LYS A 148 -20.53 -1.23 15.14
C LYS A 148 -20.10 -0.74 13.75
N TYR A 149 -20.86 0.16 13.14
CA TYR A 149 -20.49 0.77 11.86
C TYR A 149 -19.14 1.48 11.92
N ILE A 150 -18.89 2.29 12.97
CA ILE A 150 -17.59 2.97 13.16
C ILE A 150 -16.47 1.93 13.25
N LYS A 151 -16.64 0.91 14.10
CA LYS A 151 -15.64 -0.14 14.28
C LYS A 151 -15.34 -0.87 12.97
N ASP A 152 -16.37 -1.28 12.23
CA ASP A 152 -16.20 -1.99 10.96
C ASP A 152 -15.51 -1.13 9.90
N LYS A 153 -15.76 0.19 9.90
CA LYS A 153 -15.09 1.17 9.03
C LYS A 153 -13.63 1.37 9.42
N ASP A 154 -13.37 1.55 10.71
CA ASP A 154 -12.02 1.76 11.25
C ASP A 154 -11.15 0.52 11.04
N ASP A 155 -11.69 -0.69 11.26
CA ASP A 155 -11.00 -1.96 11.01
C ASP A 155 -10.65 -2.14 9.52
N PHE A 156 -11.46 -1.59 8.62
CA PHE A 156 -11.15 -1.57 7.18
C PHE A 156 -10.01 -0.59 6.87
N TYR A 157 -10.09 0.67 7.34
CA TYR A 157 -9.05 1.69 7.13
C TYR A 157 -7.75 1.41 7.88
N PHE A 158 -7.80 0.56 8.89
CA PHE A 158 -6.63 0.04 9.56
C PHE A 158 -5.86 -0.95 8.69
N ARG A 159 -6.58 -1.87 8.03
CA ARG A 159 -5.99 -2.94 7.20
C ARG A 159 -5.61 -2.51 5.79
N GLU A 160 -6.24 -1.45 5.32
CA GLU A 160 -6.20 -1.04 3.94
C GLU A 160 -5.98 0.47 3.87
N PHE A 161 -5.32 0.95 2.82
CA PHE A 161 -5.17 2.37 2.58
C PHE A 161 -4.93 2.68 1.11
N ILE A 162 -5.11 3.93 0.73
CA ILE A 162 -4.76 4.45 -0.58
C ILE A 162 -3.73 5.57 -0.43
N THR A 163 -2.76 5.63 -1.33
CA THR A 163 -1.75 6.69 -1.31
C THR A 163 -1.21 6.98 -2.71
N LYS A 164 -0.80 8.22 -2.95
CA LYS A 164 -0.07 8.60 -4.15
C LYS A 164 1.41 8.28 -3.95
N LEU A 165 1.93 7.37 -4.76
CA LEU A 165 3.33 7.00 -4.83
C LEU A 165 4.11 7.91 -5.75
#